data_AF-A0A838TPS5-F1
#
_entry.id   AF-A0A838TPS5-F1
#
_cell.length_a   1.000
_cell.length_b   1.000
_cell.length_c   1.000
_cell.angle_alpha   90.00
_cell.angle_beta   90.00
_cell.angle_gamma   90.00
#
_symmetry.space_group_name_H-M   'P 1'
#
loop_
_entity.id
_entity.type
_entity.pdbx_description
1 polymer ?
#
loop_
_entity_poly.entity_id
_entity_poly.type
_entity_poly.pdbx_seq_one_letter_code
_entity_poly.pdbx_strand_id
1 'polypeptide(L)'
;MQNKKLQVWQPLLFSLVMIGGMIIGYKIKGNMPAIGIFSTEKRRPVQEVLNLIENKYVDKADADSLGDAAIQAILSKLDPHSVFLPAAQLQSAKEDLQGGFSGIGVEYAVFSDTINVLNVVKDGPSDKAGIQPGDKLLKVGDSIVAGSQITTAKIQGLLRGKGGTKAEITILRGNEQKHFSIIRGMISLYSLDAAYMVTDSVGYIRLNKFAETTYKEFMDATLKLQKLGMKSMILDLRDNGGGILTQATNIADEFLSENKLITYIEGEHSPKKEYRCEKEGIFEKGKVVVLANEGSASASEILIGALQDWDRADII
;
A
#
# COMPACT_ATOMS: atom_id res chain seq x y z
N MET A 1 12.21 -65.30 -55.20
CA MET A 1 10.80 -65.10 -55.60
C MET A 1 10.17 -64.10 -54.62
N GLN A 2 10.12 -62.82 -54.98
CA GLN A 2 9.45 -61.80 -54.14
C GLN A 2 7.95 -62.06 -54.15
N ASN A 3 7.36 -62.12 -52.95
CA ASN A 3 5.98 -62.51 -52.72
C ASN A 3 5.03 -61.37 -53.17
N LYS A 4 4.81 -61.24 -54.48
CA LYS A 4 3.97 -60.21 -55.13
C LYS A 4 2.54 -60.10 -54.58
N LYS A 5 2.05 -61.10 -53.84
CA LYS A 5 0.72 -61.06 -53.21
C LYS A 5 0.61 -60.08 -52.04
N LEU A 6 1.68 -59.78 -51.30
CA LEU A 6 1.62 -58.86 -50.15
C LEU A 6 1.65 -57.38 -50.57
N GLN A 7 2.24 -57.04 -51.73
CA GLN A 7 2.34 -55.66 -52.22
C GLN A 7 1.01 -55.09 -52.74
N VAL A 8 0.10 -55.94 -53.23
CA VAL A 8 -1.21 -55.50 -53.75
C VAL A 8 -2.22 -55.23 -52.63
N TRP A 9 -2.07 -55.86 -51.47
CA TRP A 9 -2.99 -55.72 -50.34
C TRP A 9 -2.60 -54.59 -49.37
N GLN A 10 -1.34 -54.14 -49.39
CA GLN A 10 -0.88 -53.02 -48.56
C GLN A 10 -1.67 -51.72 -48.79
N PRO A 11 -1.93 -51.27 -50.03
CA PRO A 11 -2.74 -50.07 -50.27
C PRO A 11 -4.18 -50.21 -49.77
N LEU A 12 -4.75 -51.42 -49.86
CA LEU A 12 -6.10 -51.75 -49.40
C LEU A 12 -6.19 -51.77 -47.86
N LEU A 13 -5.14 -52.25 -47.20
CA LEU A 13 -5.02 -52.21 -45.76
C LEU A 13 -4.89 -50.76 -45.27
N PHE A 14 -4.06 -49.93 -45.93
CA PHE A 14 -3.91 -48.52 -45.59
C PHE A 14 -5.18 -47.71 -45.83
N SER A 15 -5.93 -47.99 -46.90
CA SER A 15 -7.22 -47.33 -47.14
C SER A 15 -8.27 -47.73 -46.11
N LEU A 16 -8.33 -49.01 -45.72
CA LEU A 16 -9.21 -49.48 -44.62
C LEU A 16 -8.86 -48.83 -43.27
N VAL A 17 -7.58 -48.71 -42.95
CA VAL A 17 -7.12 -48.03 -41.72
C VAL A 17 -7.45 -46.53 -41.76
N MET A 18 -7.27 -45.87 -42.91
CA MET A 18 -7.66 -44.47 -43.11
C MET A 18 -9.17 -44.26 -42.96
N ILE A 19 -9.98 -45.11 -43.58
CA ILE A 19 -11.45 -45.05 -43.47
C ILE A 19 -11.88 -45.31 -42.03
N GLY A 20 -11.29 -46.31 -41.37
CA GLY A 20 -11.52 -46.58 -39.94
C GLY A 20 -11.17 -45.38 -39.06
N GLY A 21 -10.02 -44.75 -39.30
CA GLY A 21 -9.58 -43.53 -38.60
C GLY A 21 -10.52 -42.34 -38.83
N MET A 22 -11.03 -42.16 -40.05
CA MET A 22 -12.01 -41.11 -40.37
C MET A 22 -13.36 -41.36 -39.70
N ILE A 23 -13.84 -42.61 -39.65
CA ILE A 23 -15.11 -42.96 -38.98
C ILE A 23 -14.98 -42.78 -37.46
N ILE A 24 -13.86 -43.19 -36.87
CA ILE A 24 -13.56 -42.97 -35.45
C ILE A 24 -13.48 -41.47 -35.16
N GLY A 25 -12.77 -40.69 -35.99
CA GLY A 25 -12.71 -39.23 -35.89
C GLY A 25 -14.07 -38.55 -36.02
N TYR A 26 -14.92 -39.01 -36.94
CA TYR A 26 -16.27 -38.50 -37.13
C TYR A 26 -17.18 -38.80 -35.93
N LYS A 27 -17.08 -40.00 -35.33
CA LYS A 27 -17.84 -40.35 -34.11
C LYS A 27 -17.36 -39.62 -32.86
N ILE A 28 -16.07 -39.29 -32.74
CA ILE A 28 -15.52 -38.56 -31.59
C ILE A 28 -15.84 -37.06 -31.65
N LYS A 29 -16.06 -36.49 -32.86
CA LYS A 29 -16.40 -35.07 -33.06
C LYS A 29 -17.72 -34.65 -32.39
N GLY A 30 -18.59 -35.59 -32.01
CA GLY A 30 -19.87 -35.30 -31.36
C GLY A 30 -19.80 -34.97 -29.87
N ASN A 31 -18.71 -35.30 -29.15
CA ASN A 31 -18.69 -35.24 -27.67
C ASN A 31 -17.33 -34.85 -27.02
N MET A 32 -16.40 -34.20 -27.75
CA MET A 32 -15.22 -33.58 -27.14
C MET A 32 -15.36 -32.06 -27.08
N PRO A 33 -15.09 -31.40 -25.93
CA PRO A 33 -14.88 -29.96 -25.92
C PRO A 33 -13.68 -29.68 -26.83
N ALA A 34 -13.78 -28.66 -27.69
CA ALA A 34 -12.77 -28.35 -28.69
C ALA A 34 -11.39 -28.10 -28.03
N ILE A 35 -10.51 -29.10 -28.07
CA ILE A 35 -9.09 -28.92 -27.76
C ILE A 35 -8.47 -28.25 -28.98
N GLY A 36 -8.50 -26.92 -28.99
CA GLY A 36 -7.89 -26.09 -30.02
C GLY A 36 -6.37 -26.18 -29.99
N ILE A 37 -5.79 -27.08 -30.78
CA ILE A 37 -4.33 -27.14 -31.00
C ILE A 37 -3.83 -25.96 -31.87
N PHE A 38 -4.76 -25.25 -32.52
CA PHE A 38 -4.55 -23.90 -33.05
C PHE A 38 -5.56 -22.95 -32.40
N SER A 39 -5.40 -22.66 -31.11
CA SER A 39 -5.93 -21.40 -30.61
C SER A 39 -5.07 -20.30 -31.22
N THR A 40 -5.59 -19.66 -32.28
CA THR A 40 -5.32 -18.24 -32.43
C THR A 40 -6.01 -17.59 -31.24
N GLU A 41 -5.32 -17.55 -30.10
CA GLU A 41 -5.57 -16.55 -29.07
C GLU A 41 -5.63 -15.24 -29.85
N LYS A 42 -6.84 -14.71 -30.09
CA LYS A 42 -7.01 -13.39 -30.69
C LYS A 42 -6.26 -12.46 -29.76
N ARG A 43 -5.03 -12.11 -30.13
CA ARG A 43 -4.22 -11.14 -29.38
C ARG A 43 -5.12 -9.92 -29.23
N ARG A 44 -5.43 -9.58 -27.99
CA ARG A 44 -6.32 -8.46 -27.72
C ARG A 44 -5.66 -7.21 -28.33
N PRO A 45 -6.42 -6.29 -28.95
CA PRO A 45 -5.85 -5.14 -29.69
C PRO A 45 -4.75 -4.39 -28.93
N VAL A 46 -4.90 -4.23 -27.61
CA VAL A 46 -3.89 -3.61 -26.73
C VAL A 46 -2.54 -4.34 -26.79
N GLN A 47 -2.53 -5.66 -26.72
CA GLN A 47 -1.30 -6.45 -26.74
C GLN A 47 -0.66 -6.48 -28.13
N GLU A 48 -1.46 -6.39 -29.19
CA GLU A 48 -0.93 -6.22 -30.56
C GLU A 48 -0.25 -4.86 -30.73
N VAL A 49 -0.83 -3.78 -30.21
CA VAL A 49 -0.22 -2.45 -30.22
C VAL A 49 1.11 -2.44 -29.47
N LEU A 50 1.17 -2.99 -28.24
CA LEU A 50 2.42 -3.05 -27.46
C LEU A 50 3.51 -3.83 -28.23
N ASN A 51 3.17 -4.99 -28.81
CA ASN A 51 4.11 -5.78 -29.61
C ASN A 51 4.59 -5.02 -30.87
N LEU A 52 3.72 -4.25 -31.53
CA LEU A 52 4.11 -3.48 -32.71
C LEU A 52 5.06 -2.35 -32.34
N ILE A 53 4.84 -1.68 -31.19
CA ILE A 53 5.77 -0.66 -30.69
C ILE A 53 7.12 -1.30 -30.39
N GLU A 54 7.15 -2.39 -29.62
CA GLU A 54 8.40 -3.05 -29.24
C GLU A 54 9.23 -3.52 -30.45
N ASN A 55 8.58 -4.05 -31.49
CA ASN A 55 9.28 -4.67 -32.62
C ASN A 55 9.52 -3.75 -33.82
N LYS A 56 8.77 -2.65 -33.96
CA LYS A 56 8.79 -1.80 -35.16
C LYS A 56 9.03 -0.32 -34.90
N TYR A 57 9.07 0.12 -33.64
CA TYR A 57 9.37 1.51 -33.34
C TYR A 57 10.84 1.83 -33.63
N VAL A 58 11.10 3.07 -34.06
CA VAL A 58 12.44 3.51 -34.51
C VAL A 58 13.46 3.55 -33.37
N ASP A 59 12.99 3.81 -32.14
CA ASP A 59 13.81 3.88 -30.93
C ASP A 59 13.54 2.69 -30.00
N LYS A 60 14.47 2.43 -29.08
CA LYS A 60 14.29 1.43 -28.02
C LYS A 60 13.19 1.90 -27.06
N ALA A 61 12.02 1.26 -27.14
CA ALA A 61 10.92 1.49 -26.21
C ALA A 61 11.14 0.73 -24.88
N ASP A 62 10.80 1.37 -23.76
CA ASP A 62 10.69 0.71 -22.46
C ASP A 62 9.30 0.05 -22.36
N ALA A 63 9.25 -1.26 -22.64
CA ALA A 63 8.00 -2.01 -22.66
C ALA A 63 7.29 -2.01 -21.30
N ASP A 64 8.03 -1.98 -20.19
CA ASP A 64 7.48 -1.98 -18.84
C ASP A 64 6.79 -0.63 -18.55
N SER A 65 7.45 0.48 -18.87
CA SER A 65 6.87 1.82 -18.70
C SER A 65 5.62 2.03 -19.58
N LEU A 66 5.59 1.46 -20.79
CA LEU A 66 4.43 1.55 -21.68
C LEU A 66 3.26 0.70 -21.17
N GLY A 67 3.54 -0.48 -20.60
CA GLY A 67 2.54 -1.33 -19.96
C GLY A 67 1.87 -0.61 -18.79
N ASP A 68 2.68 -0.03 -17.89
CA ASP A 68 2.19 0.72 -16.73
C ASP A 68 1.29 1.89 -17.15
N ALA A 69 1.71 2.67 -18.15
CA ALA A 69 0.94 3.79 -18.68
C ALA A 69 -0.39 3.33 -19.31
N ALA A 70 -0.39 2.21 -20.04
CA ALA A 70 -1.60 1.65 -20.62
C ALA A 70 -2.59 1.19 -19.53
N ILE A 71 -2.11 0.51 -18.49
CA ILE A 71 -2.95 0.08 -17.36
C ILE A 71 -3.55 1.31 -16.65
N GLN A 72 -2.74 2.32 -16.34
CA GLN A 72 -3.22 3.56 -15.72
C GLN A 72 -4.30 4.25 -16.57
N ALA A 73 -4.10 4.32 -17.89
CA ALA A 73 -5.10 4.91 -18.79
C ALA A 73 -6.42 4.13 -18.81
N ILE A 74 -6.37 2.79 -18.79
CA ILE A 74 -7.57 1.94 -18.73
C ILE A 74 -8.30 2.16 -17.40
N LEU A 75 -7.58 2.12 -16.27
CA LEU A 75 -8.19 2.28 -14.95
C LEU A 75 -8.80 3.68 -14.74
N SER A 76 -8.20 4.73 -15.32
CA SER A 76 -8.74 6.10 -15.26
C SER A 76 -10.13 6.26 -15.90
N LYS A 77 -10.58 5.27 -16.68
CA LYS A 77 -11.93 5.22 -17.26
C LYS A 77 -12.98 4.54 -16.37
N LEU A 78 -12.57 3.90 -15.28
CA LEU A 78 -13.48 3.29 -14.33
C LEU A 78 -13.97 4.34 -13.33
N ASP A 79 -13.06 4.82 -12.49
CA ASP A 79 -13.33 5.83 -11.46
C ASP A 79 -12.00 6.46 -10.98
N PRO A 80 -12.03 7.61 -10.27
CA PRO A 80 -10.83 8.29 -9.76
C PRO A 80 -10.03 7.53 -8.69
N HIS A 81 -10.58 6.46 -8.11
CA HIS A 81 -10.01 5.68 -7.01
C HIS A 81 -9.46 4.31 -7.46
N SER A 82 -9.82 3.87 -8.67
CA SER A 82 -9.26 2.71 -9.35
C SER A 82 -7.85 3.04 -9.85
N VAL A 83 -6.82 2.65 -9.10
CA VAL A 83 -5.42 2.97 -9.39
C VAL A 83 -4.55 1.73 -9.57
N PHE A 84 -3.55 1.83 -10.44
CA PHE A 84 -2.48 0.85 -10.56
C PHE A 84 -1.31 1.26 -9.69
N LEU A 85 -0.82 0.33 -8.86
CA LEU A 85 0.32 0.55 -7.99
C LEU A 85 1.53 -0.20 -8.54
N PRO A 86 2.51 0.48 -9.15
CA PRO A 86 3.73 -0.16 -9.67
C PRO A 86 4.51 -0.85 -8.56
N ALA A 87 5.27 -1.88 -8.90
CA ALA A 87 6.06 -2.65 -7.93
C ALA A 87 7.02 -1.78 -7.10
N ALA A 88 7.56 -0.71 -7.70
CA ALA A 88 8.43 0.25 -7.02
C ALA A 88 7.73 1.04 -5.90
N GLN A 89 6.40 1.22 -5.98
CA GLN A 89 5.61 1.98 -5.00
C GLN A 89 4.87 1.07 -4.01
N LEU A 90 4.80 -0.23 -4.28
CA LEU A 90 4.09 -1.19 -3.43
C LEU A 90 4.63 -1.21 -1.99
N GLN A 91 5.94 -1.11 -1.82
CA GLN A 91 6.56 -1.15 -0.49
C GLN A 91 6.20 0.09 0.33
N SER A 92 6.30 1.29 -0.22
CA SER A 92 5.96 2.52 0.50
C SER A 92 4.48 2.57 0.86
N ALA A 93 3.60 2.17 -0.06
CA ALA A 93 2.16 2.12 0.23
C ALA A 93 1.82 1.14 1.37
N LYS A 94 2.50 -0.01 1.43
CA LYS A 94 2.34 -0.95 2.55
C LYS A 94 2.85 -0.38 3.86
N GLU A 95 4.01 0.26 3.86
CA GLU A 95 4.60 0.88 5.05
C GLU A 95 3.72 1.99 5.63
N ASP A 96 3.12 2.81 4.77
CA ASP A 96 2.20 3.87 5.17
C ASP A 96 0.93 3.30 5.84
N LEU A 97 0.38 2.20 5.32
CA LEU A 97 -0.76 1.51 5.93
C LEU A 97 -0.40 0.80 7.24
N GLN A 98 0.79 0.21 7.32
CA GLN A 98 1.28 -0.49 8.51
C GLN A 98 1.63 0.45 9.67
N GLY A 99 1.69 1.76 9.42
CA GLY A 99 2.07 2.73 10.45
C GLY A 99 3.58 2.69 10.77
N GLY A 100 4.39 2.27 9.80
CA GLY A 100 5.84 2.23 9.97
C GLY A 100 6.59 1.67 8.78
N PHE A 101 7.86 2.05 8.66
CA PHE A 101 8.77 1.54 7.65
C PHE A 101 10.05 0.99 8.27
N SER A 102 10.78 0.16 7.52
CA SER A 102 12.11 -0.27 7.93
C SER A 102 13.18 0.61 7.28
N GLY A 103 14.03 1.22 8.10
CA GLY A 103 15.09 2.11 7.63
C GLY A 103 16.11 2.44 8.71
N ILE A 104 16.95 3.44 8.46
CA ILE A 104 17.98 3.85 9.43
C ILE A 104 17.46 4.88 10.45
N GLY A 105 16.31 5.54 10.22
CA GLY A 105 15.71 6.46 11.19
C GLY A 105 16.40 7.82 11.30
N VAL A 106 16.64 8.48 10.16
CA VAL A 106 17.16 9.85 10.10
C VAL A 106 16.18 10.77 9.38
N GLU A 107 16.03 11.98 9.90
CA GLU A 107 15.42 13.11 9.22
C GLU A 107 16.54 13.93 8.57
N TYR A 108 16.37 14.31 7.31
CA TYR A 108 17.42 14.96 6.54
C TYR A 108 16.88 16.06 5.62
N ALA A 109 17.76 16.98 5.26
CA ALA A 109 17.56 17.94 4.18
C ALA A 109 18.77 17.94 3.26
N VAL A 110 18.52 18.20 1.98
CA VAL A 110 19.59 18.36 0.99
C VAL A 110 19.97 19.85 0.97
N PHE A 111 21.18 20.16 1.40
CA PHE A 111 21.76 21.49 1.30
C PHE A 111 23.05 21.42 0.50
N SER A 112 23.15 22.26 -0.54
CA SER A 112 24.33 22.33 -1.43
C SER A 112 24.77 20.94 -1.90
N ASP A 113 23.84 20.20 -2.50
CA ASP A 113 24.04 18.83 -3.03
C ASP A 113 24.53 17.80 -2.01
N THR A 114 24.34 18.05 -0.71
CA THR A 114 24.73 17.13 0.36
C THR A 114 23.57 16.86 1.29
N ILE A 115 23.37 15.60 1.65
CA ILE A 115 22.36 15.18 2.62
C ILE A 115 22.88 15.52 4.02
N ASN A 116 22.18 16.42 4.72
CA ASN A 116 22.48 16.82 6.09
C ASN A 116 21.44 16.21 7.02
N VAL A 117 21.89 15.54 8.08
CA VAL A 117 21.02 15.02 9.14
C VAL A 117 20.48 16.20 9.95
N LEU A 118 19.17 16.38 9.91
CA LEU A 118 18.47 17.37 10.73
C LEU A 118 18.20 16.81 12.13
N ASN A 119 17.73 15.57 12.18
CA ASN A 119 17.37 14.90 13.41
C ASN A 119 17.53 13.38 13.28
N VAL A 120 17.60 12.70 14.41
CA VAL A 120 17.67 11.25 14.49
C VAL A 120 16.52 10.76 15.37
N VAL A 121 15.85 9.70 14.92
CA VAL A 121 14.78 9.09 15.71
C VAL A 121 15.38 8.52 16.99
N LYS A 122 14.98 9.09 18.13
CA LYS A 122 15.42 8.66 19.47
C LYS A 122 15.17 7.17 19.67
N ASP A 123 16.15 6.48 20.24
CA ASP A 123 16.17 5.02 20.42
C ASP A 123 16.06 4.23 19.09
N GLY A 124 16.13 4.92 17.95
CA GLY A 124 16.12 4.36 16.62
C GLY A 124 17.48 3.82 16.17
N PRO A 125 17.56 3.22 14.97
CA PRO A 125 18.78 2.57 14.50
C PRO A 125 19.99 3.51 14.40
N SER A 126 19.80 4.71 13.85
CA SER A 126 20.87 5.70 13.70
C SER A 126 21.29 6.32 15.02
N ASP A 127 20.36 6.50 15.96
CA ASP A 127 20.65 7.01 17.31
C ASP A 127 21.53 6.02 18.07
N LYS A 128 21.15 4.74 18.04
CA LYS A 128 21.94 3.62 18.59
C LYS A 128 23.30 3.46 17.93
N ALA A 129 23.42 3.80 16.65
CA ALA A 129 24.70 3.77 15.94
C ALA A 129 25.58 4.99 16.23
N GLY A 130 25.04 6.06 16.83
CA GLY A 130 25.78 7.28 17.16
C GLY A 130 25.82 8.33 16.06
N ILE A 131 24.89 8.28 15.09
CA ILE A 131 24.63 9.37 14.15
C ILE A 131 24.02 10.54 14.92
N GLN A 132 24.39 11.76 14.53
CA GLN A 132 23.99 12.99 15.22
C GLN A 132 23.45 14.02 14.23
N PRO A 133 22.56 14.92 14.70
CA PRO A 133 22.23 16.13 13.96
C PRO A 133 23.48 16.90 13.52
N GLY A 134 23.48 17.38 12.28
CA GLY A 134 24.61 18.06 11.65
C GLY A 134 25.58 17.15 10.89
N ASP A 135 25.42 15.83 10.98
CA ASP A 135 26.20 14.90 10.15
C ASP A 135 25.86 15.04 8.66
N LYS A 136 26.88 15.00 7.79
CA LYS A 136 26.70 15.04 6.35
C LYS A 136 26.93 13.66 5.75
N LEU A 137 25.92 13.07 5.10
CA LEU A 137 26.08 11.76 4.47
C LEU A 137 26.89 11.90 3.17
N LEU A 138 27.97 11.12 3.07
CA LEU A 138 28.84 11.05 1.90
C LEU A 138 28.56 9.80 1.06
N LYS A 139 28.39 8.64 1.71
CA LYS A 139 28.13 7.35 1.03
C LYS A 139 27.12 6.50 1.78
N VAL A 140 26.33 5.73 1.03
CA VAL A 140 25.43 4.69 1.53
C VAL A 140 25.67 3.42 0.71
N GLY A 141 26.20 2.38 1.35
CA GLY A 141 26.79 1.23 0.66
C GLY A 141 27.86 1.70 -0.33
N ASP A 142 27.75 1.25 -1.57
CA ASP A 142 28.68 1.63 -2.65
C ASP A 142 28.29 2.95 -3.35
N SER A 143 27.16 3.55 -2.98
CA SER A 143 26.64 4.76 -3.64
C SER A 143 27.14 6.04 -2.98
N ILE A 144 27.74 6.93 -3.76
CA ILE A 144 28.08 8.29 -3.32
C ILE A 144 26.81 9.15 -3.34
N VAL A 145 26.49 9.74 -2.19
CA VAL A 145 25.28 10.54 -1.98
C VAL A 145 25.53 12.03 -1.74
N ALA A 146 26.79 12.47 -1.81
CA ALA A 146 27.20 13.87 -1.78
C ALA A 146 27.68 14.34 -3.16
N GLY A 147 27.29 15.54 -3.58
CA GLY A 147 27.68 16.16 -4.86
C GLY A 147 27.05 15.51 -6.09
N SER A 148 26.11 14.58 -5.90
CA SER A 148 25.41 13.88 -6.98
C SER A 148 23.97 14.41 -7.07
N GLN A 149 23.46 14.58 -8.30
CA GLN A 149 22.06 14.91 -8.61
C GLN A 149 21.15 13.71 -8.28
N ILE A 150 21.18 13.23 -7.04
CA ILE A 150 20.39 12.09 -6.58
C ILE A 150 18.99 12.59 -6.24
N THR A 151 18.00 11.92 -6.80
CA THR A 151 16.59 12.18 -6.52
C THR A 151 16.23 11.73 -5.11
N THR A 152 15.27 12.41 -4.48
CA THR A 152 14.72 12.04 -3.16
C THR A 152 14.31 10.56 -3.10
N ALA A 153 13.69 10.05 -4.17
CA ALA A 153 13.29 8.65 -4.27
C ALA A 153 14.48 7.67 -4.17
N LYS A 154 15.61 7.99 -4.82
CA LYS A 154 16.83 7.17 -4.75
C LYS A 154 17.46 7.23 -3.35
N ILE A 155 17.46 8.39 -2.69
CA ILE A 155 17.91 8.50 -1.28
C ILE A 155 17.06 7.61 -0.39
N GLN A 156 15.74 7.71 -0.48
CA GLN A 156 14.82 6.89 0.31
C GLN A 156 15.06 5.40 0.07
N GLY A 157 15.25 4.96 -1.18
CA GLY A 157 15.56 3.57 -1.51
C GLY A 157 16.89 3.06 -0.94
N LEU A 158 17.88 3.94 -0.75
CA LEU A 158 19.16 3.58 -0.13
C LEU A 158 19.07 3.51 1.41
N LEU A 159 18.33 4.45 2.02
CA LEU A 159 18.20 4.55 3.48
C LEU A 159 17.17 3.58 4.06
N ARG A 160 16.11 3.28 3.30
CA ARG A 160 15.09 2.27 3.63
C ARG A 160 15.52 0.89 3.11
N GLY A 161 14.81 -0.14 3.54
CA GLY A 161 15.06 -1.52 3.14
C GLY A 161 14.58 -2.51 4.18
N LYS A 162 14.61 -3.80 3.85
CA LYS A 162 14.12 -4.85 4.74
C LYS A 162 14.77 -4.74 6.12
N GLY A 163 13.95 -4.77 7.17
CA GLY A 163 14.41 -4.76 8.57
C GLY A 163 15.42 -5.88 8.82
N GLY A 164 16.43 -5.58 9.65
CA GLY A 164 17.54 -6.49 9.96
C GLY A 164 18.68 -6.49 8.92
N THR A 165 18.52 -5.84 7.76
CA THR A 165 19.62 -5.66 6.81
C THR A 165 20.55 -4.54 7.25
N LYS A 166 21.83 -4.64 6.87
CA LYS A 166 22.83 -3.60 7.18
C LYS A 166 22.85 -2.50 6.11
N ALA A 167 23.10 -1.28 6.55
CA ALA A 167 23.40 -0.12 5.73
C ALA A 167 24.76 0.44 6.19
N GLU A 168 25.75 0.37 5.30
CA GLU A 168 27.06 0.98 5.55
C GLU A 168 26.99 2.45 5.19
N ILE A 169 27.19 3.34 6.16
CA ILE A 169 27.08 4.79 6.00
C ILE A 169 28.44 5.42 6.24
N THR A 170 28.89 6.25 5.30
CA THR A 170 30.02 7.15 5.53
C THR A 170 29.50 8.56 5.67
N ILE A 171 29.84 9.22 6.77
CA ILE A 171 29.48 10.61 7.03
C ILE A 171 30.71 11.51 7.14
N LEU A 172 30.48 12.81 7.10
CA LEU A 172 31.40 13.85 7.52
C LEU A 172 30.81 14.57 8.74
N ARG A 173 31.52 14.56 9.87
CA ARG A 173 31.20 15.31 11.08
C ARG A 173 32.30 16.34 11.33
N GLY A 174 31.98 17.62 11.18
CA GLY A 174 33.02 18.65 11.11
C GLY A 174 33.93 18.41 9.90
N ASN A 175 35.21 18.09 10.16
CA ASN A 175 36.20 17.76 9.12
C ASN A 175 36.64 16.27 9.16
N GLU A 176 36.01 15.45 9.99
CA GLU A 176 36.37 14.04 10.17
C GLU A 176 35.37 13.13 9.44
N GLN A 177 35.87 12.19 8.65
CA GLN A 177 35.04 11.14 8.06
C GLN A 177 34.84 10.00 9.05
N LYS A 178 33.59 9.54 9.19
CA LYS A 178 33.23 8.43 10.07
C LYS A 178 32.43 7.38 9.33
N HIS A 179 32.64 6.12 9.68
CA HIS A 179 31.96 4.97 9.10
C HIS A 179 31.06 4.31 10.13
N PHE A 180 29.83 4.01 9.74
CA PHE A 180 28.81 3.40 10.58
C PHE A 180 28.15 2.23 9.86
N SER A 181 28.07 1.08 10.51
CA SER A 181 27.23 -0.05 10.08
C SER A 181 25.91 0.01 10.85
N ILE A 182 24.85 0.49 10.19
CA ILE A 182 23.53 0.66 10.81
C ILE A 182 22.63 -0.52 10.40
N ILE A 183 22.07 -1.23 11.38
CA ILE A 183 21.07 -2.28 11.11
C ILE A 183 19.72 -1.61 10.94
N ARG A 184 19.09 -1.73 9.77
CA ARG A 184 17.77 -1.16 9.51
C ARG A 184 16.76 -1.72 10.50
N GLY A 185 16.02 -0.83 11.15
CA GLY A 185 15.00 -1.15 12.14
C GLY A 185 13.67 -0.51 11.78
N MET A 186 12.63 -0.90 12.51
CA MET A 186 11.30 -0.32 12.36
C MET A 186 11.31 1.12 12.88
N ILE A 187 10.80 2.03 12.05
CA ILE A 187 10.56 3.44 12.35
C ILE A 187 9.05 3.62 12.33
N SER A 188 8.48 4.00 13.47
CA SER A 188 7.04 4.22 13.61
C SER A 188 6.60 5.49 12.87
N LEU A 189 5.54 5.36 12.09
CA LEU A 189 4.78 6.47 11.52
C LEU A 189 3.50 6.60 12.35
N TYR A 190 3.53 7.48 13.35
CA TYR A 190 2.38 7.69 14.21
C TYR A 190 1.22 8.30 13.43
N SER A 191 0.03 7.81 13.74
CA SER A 191 -1.24 8.37 13.26
C SER A 191 -1.69 9.53 14.15
N LEU A 192 -1.27 9.50 15.42
CA LEU A 192 -1.58 10.51 16.42
C LEU A 192 -0.52 11.63 16.42
N ASP A 193 -0.91 12.81 15.93
CA ASP A 193 -0.04 14.00 15.92
C ASP A 193 0.06 14.65 17.31
N ALA A 194 -1.06 14.64 18.05
CA ALA A 194 -1.15 15.31 19.34
C ALA A 194 -2.21 14.68 20.23
N ALA A 195 -1.91 14.60 21.52
CA ALA A 195 -2.86 14.28 22.57
C ALA A 195 -2.52 15.04 23.87
N TYR A 196 -3.41 15.93 24.32
CA TYR A 196 -3.18 16.73 25.53
C TYR A 196 -4.49 17.26 26.14
N MET A 197 -4.42 17.74 27.38
CA MET A 197 -5.52 18.44 28.04
C MET A 197 -5.53 19.91 27.61
N VAL A 198 -6.59 20.37 26.97
CA VAL A 198 -6.82 21.79 26.61
C VAL A 198 -7.23 22.60 27.85
N THR A 199 -8.04 21.99 28.71
CA THR A 199 -8.44 22.49 30.02
C THR A 199 -8.40 21.34 31.02
N ASP A 200 -8.73 21.59 32.29
CA ASP A 200 -8.79 20.55 33.32
C ASP A 200 -9.80 19.41 33.01
N SER A 201 -10.72 19.61 32.06
CA SER A 201 -11.73 18.59 31.71
C SER A 201 -11.89 18.32 30.20
N VAL A 202 -11.21 19.07 29.33
CA VAL A 202 -11.28 18.90 27.88
C VAL A 202 -9.95 18.35 27.36
N GLY A 203 -9.99 17.16 26.78
CA GLY A 203 -8.86 16.57 26.05
C GLY A 203 -8.96 16.87 24.56
N TYR A 204 -7.80 16.95 23.91
CA TYR A 204 -7.67 17.09 22.47
C TYR A 204 -6.87 15.91 21.93
N ILE A 205 -7.35 15.29 20.85
CA ILE A 205 -6.66 14.24 20.11
C ILE A 205 -6.71 14.60 18.63
N ARG A 206 -5.55 14.59 17.96
CA ARG A 206 -5.44 14.79 16.50
C ARG A 206 -4.96 13.53 15.82
N LEU A 207 -5.73 13.04 14.86
CA LEU A 207 -5.36 11.90 14.00
C LEU A 207 -5.15 12.38 12.57
N ASN A 208 -3.97 12.10 12.00
CA ASN A 208 -3.62 12.50 10.64
C ASN A 208 -3.93 11.44 9.57
N LYS A 209 -4.17 10.19 9.97
CA LYS A 209 -4.47 9.04 9.11
C LYS A 209 -5.08 7.89 9.91
N PHE A 210 -5.52 6.84 9.21
CA PHE A 210 -5.90 5.55 9.80
C PHE A 210 -4.97 4.42 9.30
N ALA A 211 -3.86 4.19 10.01
CA ALA A 211 -2.94 3.08 9.85
C ALA A 211 -3.25 1.92 10.82
N GLU A 212 -2.59 0.76 10.66
CA GLU A 212 -2.83 -0.43 11.49
C GLU A 212 -2.69 -0.18 13.01
N THR A 213 -1.87 0.80 13.40
CA THR A 213 -1.61 1.18 14.80
C THR A 213 -2.58 2.22 15.37
N THR A 214 -3.41 2.87 14.54
CA THR A 214 -4.17 4.06 14.94
C THR A 214 -5.11 3.80 16.10
N TYR A 215 -5.89 2.72 16.07
CA TYR A 215 -6.82 2.41 17.16
C TYR A 215 -6.08 2.25 18.50
N LYS A 216 -4.92 1.58 18.49
CA LYS A 216 -4.09 1.44 19.69
C LYS A 216 -3.58 2.79 20.20
N GLU A 217 -3.06 3.63 19.30
CA GLU A 217 -2.57 4.97 19.65
C GLU A 217 -3.68 5.84 20.25
N PHE A 218 -4.87 5.80 19.65
CA PHE A 218 -6.07 6.49 20.12
C PHE A 218 -6.48 6.03 21.53
N MET A 219 -6.50 4.72 21.77
CA MET A 219 -6.84 4.15 23.09
C MET A 219 -5.81 4.53 24.15
N ASP A 220 -4.52 4.38 23.84
CA ASP A 220 -3.43 4.72 24.77
C ASP A 220 -3.46 6.23 25.12
N ALA A 221 -3.80 7.10 24.17
CA ALA A 221 -3.98 8.53 24.40
C ALA A 221 -5.24 8.84 25.21
N THR A 222 -6.39 8.27 24.85
CA THR A 222 -7.68 8.51 25.52
C THR A 222 -7.62 8.08 26.99
N LEU A 223 -7.07 6.91 27.29
CA LEU A 223 -6.91 6.42 28.66
C LEU A 223 -5.97 7.30 29.49
N LYS A 224 -4.90 7.85 28.88
CA LYS A 224 -4.02 8.82 29.56
C LYS A 224 -4.77 10.10 29.89
N LEU A 225 -5.54 10.64 28.94
CA LEU A 225 -6.31 11.87 29.14
C LEU A 225 -7.44 11.67 30.17
N GLN A 226 -8.12 10.53 30.18
CA GLN A 226 -9.11 10.18 31.21
C GLN A 226 -8.50 10.15 32.61
N LYS A 227 -7.29 9.57 32.75
CA LYS A 227 -6.56 9.59 34.03
C LYS A 227 -6.18 11.00 34.48
N LEU A 228 -6.02 11.93 33.55
CA LEU A 228 -5.79 13.36 33.81
C LEU A 228 -7.08 14.15 34.07
N GLY A 229 -8.26 13.52 34.03
CA GLY A 229 -9.54 14.14 34.36
C GLY A 229 -10.41 14.52 33.16
N MET A 230 -10.07 14.06 31.94
CA MET A 230 -10.86 14.33 30.74
C MET A 230 -12.32 13.84 30.87
N LYS A 231 -13.26 14.77 30.63
CA LYS A 231 -14.71 14.54 30.56
C LYS A 231 -15.30 14.88 29.20
N SER A 232 -14.57 15.64 28.39
CA SER A 232 -14.95 16.05 27.04
C SER A 232 -13.76 15.94 26.10
N MET A 233 -14.00 15.62 24.84
CA MET A 233 -12.96 15.39 23.84
C MET A 233 -13.20 16.26 22.61
N ILE A 234 -12.13 16.90 22.13
CA ILE A 234 -12.04 17.44 20.78
C ILE A 234 -11.24 16.42 19.96
N LEU A 235 -11.89 15.81 18.96
CA LEU A 235 -11.28 14.90 18.01
C LEU A 235 -11.02 15.65 16.71
N ASP A 236 -9.76 15.90 16.39
CA ASP A 236 -9.36 16.65 15.20
C ASP A 236 -9.00 15.68 14.07
N LEU A 237 -9.82 15.68 13.02
CA LEU A 237 -9.67 14.88 11.80
C LEU A 237 -9.43 15.78 10.57
N ARG A 238 -9.09 17.06 10.77
CA ARG A 238 -8.74 17.95 9.67
C ARG A 238 -7.48 17.43 8.97
N ASP A 239 -7.49 17.50 7.65
CA ASP A 239 -6.43 17.00 6.77
C ASP A 239 -6.16 15.49 6.87
N ASN A 240 -7.09 14.73 7.47
CA ASN A 240 -7.02 13.27 7.53
C ASN A 240 -7.74 12.64 6.33
N GLY A 241 -6.96 12.25 5.32
CA GLY A 241 -7.45 11.62 4.09
C GLY A 241 -8.02 10.19 4.26
N GLY A 242 -8.08 9.66 5.49
CA GLY A 242 -8.65 8.36 5.79
C GLY A 242 -7.59 7.27 5.97
N GLY A 243 -7.89 6.07 5.48
CA GLY A 243 -7.04 4.88 5.63
C GLY A 243 -7.85 3.63 5.89
N ILE A 244 -7.39 2.79 6.82
CA ILE A 244 -7.98 1.49 7.10
C ILE A 244 -9.34 1.66 7.79
N LEU A 245 -10.40 1.23 7.09
CA LEU A 245 -11.80 1.29 7.54
C LEU A 245 -11.99 0.75 8.95
N THR A 246 -11.40 -0.41 9.27
CA THR A 246 -11.58 -1.06 10.58
C THR A 246 -11.02 -0.22 11.73
N GLN A 247 -10.03 0.62 11.49
CA GLN A 247 -9.48 1.51 12.52
C GLN A 247 -10.47 2.62 12.85
N ALA A 248 -11.12 3.19 11.83
CA ALA A 248 -12.19 4.16 12.03
C ALA A 248 -13.42 3.56 12.71
N THR A 249 -13.85 2.36 12.29
CA THR A 249 -15.01 1.71 12.94
C THR A 249 -14.71 1.32 14.38
N ASN A 250 -13.51 0.83 14.69
CA ASN A 250 -13.12 0.52 16.06
C ASN A 250 -13.06 1.77 16.95
N ILE A 251 -12.68 2.92 16.40
CA ILE A 251 -12.73 4.21 17.13
C ILE A 251 -14.18 4.67 17.32
N ALA A 252 -15.04 4.52 16.31
CA ALA A 252 -16.47 4.85 16.42
C ALA A 252 -17.16 4.04 17.53
N ASP A 253 -16.83 2.75 17.65
CA ASP A 253 -17.30 1.83 18.69
C ASP A 253 -16.91 2.28 20.12
N GLU A 254 -15.86 3.11 20.27
CA GLU A 254 -15.52 3.67 21.59
C GLU A 254 -16.46 4.80 22.05
N PHE A 255 -17.19 5.39 21.10
CA PHE A 255 -18.10 6.50 21.34
C PHE A 255 -19.56 6.08 21.30
N LEU A 256 -19.90 5.06 20.51
CA LEU A 256 -21.27 4.63 20.26
C LEU A 256 -21.61 3.40 21.11
N SER A 257 -22.76 3.46 21.77
CA SER A 257 -23.25 2.37 22.63
C SER A 257 -24.06 1.33 21.86
N GLU A 258 -24.21 0.14 22.44
CA GLU A 258 -25.11 -0.93 22.00
C GLU A 258 -24.74 -1.52 20.63
N ASN A 259 -25.72 -1.93 19.80
CA ASN A 259 -25.50 -2.57 18.49
C ASN A 259 -25.75 -1.58 17.34
N LYS A 260 -25.37 -0.31 17.53
CA LYS A 260 -25.57 0.76 16.56
C LYS A 260 -24.77 0.50 15.28
N LEU A 261 -25.37 0.81 14.14
CA LEU A 261 -24.72 0.69 12.83
C LEU A 261 -23.70 1.81 12.67
N ILE A 262 -22.44 1.47 12.40
CA ILE A 262 -21.38 2.45 12.14
C ILE A 262 -21.32 2.75 10.64
N THR A 263 -21.18 1.71 9.83
CA THR A 263 -21.17 1.81 8.37
C THR A 263 -21.51 0.47 7.74
N TYR A 264 -21.67 0.43 6.42
CA TYR A 264 -21.77 -0.80 5.66
C TYR A 264 -21.05 -0.66 4.33
N ILE A 265 -20.62 -1.78 3.79
CA ILE A 265 -20.13 -1.88 2.42
C ILE A 265 -21.12 -2.72 1.61
N GLU A 266 -21.36 -2.30 0.38
CA GLU A 266 -22.25 -2.98 -0.56
C GLU A 266 -21.71 -2.73 -1.98
N GLY A 267 -21.81 -3.74 -2.85
CA GLY A 267 -21.37 -3.61 -4.22
C GLY A 267 -22.01 -4.64 -5.14
N GLU A 268 -21.93 -4.40 -6.44
CA GLU A 268 -22.55 -5.24 -7.49
C GLU A 268 -22.26 -6.74 -7.32
N HIS A 269 -21.03 -7.08 -6.90
CA HIS A 269 -20.56 -8.45 -6.72
C HIS A 269 -20.19 -8.78 -5.28
N SER A 270 -20.62 -7.96 -4.32
CA SER A 270 -20.28 -8.14 -2.90
C SER A 270 -21.52 -7.90 -2.03
N PRO A 271 -21.98 -8.92 -1.28
CA PRO A 271 -23.16 -8.75 -0.44
C PRO A 271 -22.94 -7.66 0.60
N LYS A 272 -24.03 -7.03 1.01
CA LYS A 272 -24.00 -6.02 2.07
C LYS A 272 -23.34 -6.59 3.33
N LYS A 273 -22.29 -5.93 3.80
CA LYS A 273 -21.62 -6.23 5.07
C LYS A 273 -21.70 -5.01 5.96
N GLU A 274 -22.30 -5.19 7.13
CA GLU A 274 -22.47 -4.14 8.13
C GLU A 274 -21.33 -4.19 9.15
N TYR A 275 -20.89 -3.01 9.58
CA TYR A 275 -20.00 -2.80 10.71
C TYR A 275 -20.82 -2.14 11.81
N ARG A 276 -20.96 -2.83 12.93
CA ARG A 276 -21.78 -2.40 14.07
C ARG A 276 -20.90 -2.30 15.31
N CYS A 277 -21.40 -1.60 16.31
CA CYS A 277 -20.77 -1.55 17.61
C CYS A 277 -20.83 -2.95 18.26
N GLU A 278 -19.71 -3.43 18.79
CA GLU A 278 -19.56 -4.82 19.27
C GLU A 278 -19.27 -4.91 20.77
N LYS A 279 -18.81 -3.82 21.39
CA LYS A 279 -18.38 -3.79 22.79
C LYS A 279 -18.80 -2.49 23.47
N GLU A 280 -18.69 -2.46 24.80
CA GLU A 280 -18.86 -1.22 25.56
C GLU A 280 -17.65 -0.30 25.32
N GLY A 281 -17.93 0.90 24.81
CA GLY A 281 -16.93 1.89 24.45
C GLY A 281 -16.41 2.68 25.66
N ILE A 282 -15.12 3.02 25.67
CA ILE A 282 -14.50 3.71 26.83
C ILE A 282 -14.94 5.18 26.97
N PHE A 283 -15.58 5.76 25.96
CA PHE A 283 -15.98 7.16 25.95
C PHE A 283 -17.44 7.36 25.55
N GLU A 284 -18.33 6.40 25.73
CA GLU A 284 -19.75 6.51 25.31
C GLU A 284 -20.49 7.73 25.90
N LYS A 285 -20.15 8.15 27.13
CA LYS A 285 -20.89 9.19 27.88
C LYS A 285 -20.22 10.57 27.88
N GLY A 286 -18.98 10.68 27.41
CA GLY A 286 -18.25 11.96 27.40
C GLY A 286 -18.75 12.91 26.31
N LYS A 287 -18.62 14.23 26.47
CA LYS A 287 -18.99 15.15 25.36
C LYS A 287 -17.92 15.08 24.27
N VAL A 288 -18.32 15.04 23.00
CA VAL A 288 -17.38 14.94 21.87
C VAL A 288 -17.70 16.03 20.85
N VAL A 289 -16.66 16.70 20.38
CA VAL A 289 -16.67 17.58 19.22
C VAL A 289 -15.67 17.03 18.22
N VAL A 290 -16.05 16.94 16.95
CA VAL A 290 -15.16 16.52 15.87
C VAL A 290 -14.85 17.73 14.99
N LEU A 291 -13.57 17.97 14.72
CA LEU A 291 -13.13 18.99 13.76
C LEU A 291 -12.86 18.32 12.42
N ALA A 292 -13.48 18.82 11.36
CA ALA A 292 -13.32 18.32 10.00
C ALA A 292 -13.11 19.48 9.00
N ASN A 293 -12.53 19.18 7.84
CA ASN A 293 -12.37 20.14 6.74
C ASN A 293 -12.43 19.43 5.38
N GLU A 294 -12.17 20.12 4.27
CA GLU A 294 -12.15 19.50 2.94
C GLU A 294 -11.10 18.39 2.78
N GLY A 295 -10.14 18.28 3.70
CA GLY A 295 -9.14 17.21 3.72
C GLY A 295 -9.57 15.96 4.49
N SER A 296 -10.69 16.00 5.21
CA SER A 296 -11.26 14.85 5.92
C SER A 296 -11.99 13.93 4.93
N ALA A 297 -11.44 12.75 4.65
CA ALA A 297 -11.98 11.84 3.63
C ALA A 297 -12.01 10.37 4.05
N SER A 298 -12.79 9.55 3.34
CA SER A 298 -12.83 8.10 3.42
C SER A 298 -13.09 7.58 4.84
N ALA A 299 -12.15 6.90 5.48
CA ALA A 299 -12.30 6.41 6.85
C ALA A 299 -12.61 7.52 7.87
N SER A 300 -12.13 8.76 7.64
CA SER A 300 -12.53 9.93 8.44
C SER A 300 -14.03 10.21 8.31
N GLU A 301 -14.56 10.18 7.09
CA GLU A 301 -15.98 10.41 6.81
C GLU A 301 -16.86 9.31 7.41
N ILE A 302 -16.37 8.06 7.45
CA ILE A 302 -17.05 6.97 8.15
C ILE A 302 -17.20 7.27 9.64
N LEU A 303 -16.11 7.71 10.30
CA LEU A 303 -16.15 8.05 11.72
C LEU A 303 -17.03 9.27 11.98
N ILE A 304 -16.86 10.33 11.18
CA ILE A 304 -17.67 11.55 11.27
C ILE A 304 -19.15 11.23 11.08
N GLY A 305 -19.49 10.52 10.00
CA GLY A 305 -20.86 10.14 9.65
C GLY A 305 -21.50 9.28 10.74
N ALA A 306 -20.80 8.27 11.26
CA ALA A 306 -21.32 7.45 12.35
C ALA A 306 -21.58 8.26 13.62
N LEU A 307 -20.70 9.20 13.97
CA LEU A 307 -20.91 10.05 15.15
C LEU A 307 -22.02 11.08 14.93
N GLN A 308 -22.17 11.58 13.72
CA GLN A 308 -23.23 12.52 13.36
C GLN A 308 -24.60 11.84 13.32
N ASP A 309 -24.73 10.70 12.64
CA ASP A 309 -25.99 9.96 12.45
C ASP A 309 -26.62 9.52 13.77
N TRP A 310 -25.80 9.27 14.80
CA TRP A 310 -26.24 8.87 16.13
C TRP A 310 -26.28 10.01 17.15
N ASP A 311 -26.25 11.26 16.70
CA ASP A 311 -26.24 12.47 17.54
C ASP A 311 -25.18 12.42 18.65
N ARG A 312 -24.04 11.78 18.35
CA ARG A 312 -23.01 11.49 19.33
C ARG A 312 -22.02 12.63 19.47
N ALA A 313 -21.75 13.39 18.41
CA ALA A 313 -20.81 14.50 18.43
C ALA A 313 -21.29 15.67 17.58
N ASP A 314 -20.93 16.88 17.99
CA ASP A 314 -21.03 18.06 17.13
C ASP A 314 -19.87 18.04 16.12
N ILE A 315 -20.17 18.21 14.84
CA ILE A 315 -19.18 18.29 13.77
C ILE A 315 -18.96 19.76 13.41
N ILE A 316 -17.70 20.22 13.46
CA ILE A 316 -17.27 21.60 13.21
C ILE A 316 -16.31 21.66 12.03
#